data_AF-A0AAV6XRU1-F1
#
_entry.id   AF-A0AAV6XRU1-F1
#
_cell.length_a   1.000
_cell.length_b   1.000
_cell.length_c   1.000
_cell.angle_alpha   90.00
_cell.angle_beta   90.00
_cell.angle_gamma   90.00
#
_symmetry.space_group_name_H-M   'P 1'
#
loop_
_entity.id
_entity.type
_entity.pdbx_description
1 polymer ?
#
loop_
_entity_poly.entity_id
_entity_poly.type
_entity_poly.pdbx_seq_one_letter_code
_entity_poly.pdbx_strand_id
1 'polypeptide(L)'
;MGRTKLKLRRPKSKKKIAAPPWIELPRDVTANILHRLGAIEILESAQKVCTTWRSVCQDPAMWRVIDMRNLGDLHDMPYDLEIMCRHAVDRSQGELIDINIQYFGTDELLDYISLR
;
A
#
# COMPACT_ATOMS: atom_id res chain seq x y z
N MET A 1 -33.14 59.00 -18.04
CA MET A 1 -32.22 58.22 -17.18
C MET A 1 -32.86 56.88 -16.84
N GLY A 2 -32.62 55.84 -17.65
CA GLY A 2 -33.06 54.46 -17.34
C GLY A 2 -31.90 53.67 -16.74
N ARG A 3 -32.01 53.24 -15.47
CA ARG A 3 -31.00 52.39 -14.82
C ARG A 3 -31.23 50.93 -15.21
N THR A 4 -30.38 50.38 -16.05
CA THR A 4 -30.35 48.95 -16.38
C THR A 4 -29.85 48.14 -15.17
N LYS A 5 -30.69 47.27 -14.59
CA LYS A 5 -30.26 46.34 -13.53
C LYS A 5 -29.39 45.25 -14.13
N LEU A 6 -28.08 45.23 -13.82
CA LEU A 6 -27.23 44.07 -14.10
C LEU A 6 -27.71 42.87 -13.27
N LYS A 7 -28.10 41.78 -13.92
CA LYS A 7 -28.34 40.48 -13.28
C LYS A 7 -27.00 39.89 -12.86
N LEU A 8 -26.67 39.93 -11.57
CA LEU A 8 -25.55 39.14 -11.03
C LEU A 8 -25.85 37.64 -11.24
N ARG A 9 -24.99 36.95 -11.99
CA ARG A 9 -25.03 35.49 -12.10
C ARG A 9 -24.65 34.90 -10.75
N ARG A 10 -25.56 34.13 -10.14
CA ARG A 10 -25.25 33.35 -8.93
C ARG A 10 -24.08 32.38 -9.22
N PRO A 11 -23.05 32.33 -8.37
CA PRO A 11 -21.97 31.36 -8.54
C PRO A 11 -22.54 29.95 -8.40
N LYS A 12 -22.21 29.07 -9.34
CA LYS A 12 -22.57 27.64 -9.28
C LYS A 12 -21.90 27.05 -8.03
N SER A 13 -22.67 26.44 -7.13
CA SER A 13 -22.11 25.76 -5.96
C SER A 13 -21.20 24.63 -6.44
N LYS A 14 -19.92 24.67 -6.08
CA LYS A 14 -19.01 23.54 -6.29
C LYS A 14 -19.56 22.36 -5.49
N LYS A 15 -19.93 21.26 -6.16
CA LYS A 15 -20.23 19.99 -5.47
C LYS A 15 -18.99 19.62 -4.65
N LYS A 16 -19.13 19.50 -3.33
CA LYS A 16 -18.10 18.86 -2.51
C LYS A 16 -18.00 17.42 -3.00
N ILE A 17 -16.86 17.04 -3.54
CA ILE A 17 -16.55 15.64 -3.81
C ILE A 17 -16.42 15.02 -2.43
N ALA A 18 -17.30 14.08 -2.09
CA ALA A 18 -17.18 13.32 -0.84
C ALA A 18 -15.81 12.63 -0.83
N ALA A 19 -15.19 12.54 0.35
CA ALA A 19 -13.96 11.77 0.48
C ALA A 19 -14.20 10.36 -0.07
N PRO A 20 -13.27 9.78 -0.84
CA PRO A 20 -13.41 8.41 -1.28
C PRO A 20 -13.71 7.49 -0.10
N PRO A 21 -14.62 6.52 -0.26
CA PRO A 21 -15.14 5.73 0.86
C PRO A 21 -14.04 4.93 1.60
N TRP A 22 -12.91 4.66 0.95
CA TRP A 22 -11.78 3.96 1.57
C TRP A 22 -10.97 4.80 2.57
N ILE A 23 -11.14 6.14 2.59
CA ILE A 23 -10.47 7.01 3.57
C ILE A 23 -11.10 6.87 4.96
N GLU A 24 -12.38 6.51 5.03
CA GLU A 24 -13.17 6.43 6.27
C GLU A 24 -13.24 5.00 6.84
N LEU A 25 -12.53 4.04 6.24
CA LEU A 25 -12.51 2.67 6.72
C LEU A 25 -11.83 2.57 8.09
N PRO A 26 -12.37 1.74 9.01
CA PRO A 26 -11.66 1.34 10.22
C PRO A 26 -10.27 0.78 9.92
N ARG A 27 -9.33 1.00 10.84
CA ARG A 27 -7.92 0.63 10.66
C ARG A 27 -7.73 -0.89 10.50
N ASP A 28 -8.47 -1.68 11.26
CA ASP A 28 -8.50 -3.13 11.20
C ASP A 28 -9.05 -3.67 9.88
N VAL A 29 -10.13 -3.05 9.36
CA VAL A 29 -10.67 -3.38 8.03
C VAL A 29 -9.66 -3.03 6.94
N THR A 30 -9.01 -1.86 7.05
CA THR A 30 -7.95 -1.45 6.14
C THR A 30 -6.78 -2.45 6.15
N ALA A 31 -6.31 -2.84 7.34
CA ALA A 31 -5.26 -3.85 7.50
C ALA A 31 -5.66 -5.19 6.87
N ASN A 32 -6.89 -5.65 7.08
CA ASN A 32 -7.38 -6.89 6.49
C ASN A 32 -7.39 -6.83 4.95
N ILE A 33 -7.81 -5.72 4.36
CA ILE A 33 -7.75 -5.52 2.90
C ILE A 33 -6.30 -5.58 2.41
N LEU A 34 -5.41 -4.84 3.07
CA LEU A 34 -4.00 -4.74 2.69
C LEU A 34 -3.31 -6.11 2.73
N HIS A 35 -3.55 -6.92 3.77
CA HIS A 35 -2.98 -8.27 3.87
C HIS A 35 -3.36 -9.19 2.70
N ARG A 36 -4.48 -8.94 2.01
CA ARG A 36 -4.91 -9.75 0.86
C ARG A 36 -4.20 -9.38 -0.44
N LEU A 37 -3.49 -8.26 -0.49
CA LEU A 37 -2.77 -7.79 -1.68
C LEU A 37 -1.40 -8.47 -1.84
N GLY A 38 -0.78 -8.89 -0.73
CA GLY A 38 0.61 -9.35 -0.72
C GLY A 38 1.62 -8.19 -0.63
N ALA A 39 2.87 -8.52 -0.33
CA ALA A 39 3.91 -7.55 -0.01
C ALA A 39 4.27 -6.64 -1.19
N ILE A 40 4.32 -7.20 -2.41
CA ILE A 40 4.65 -6.46 -3.64
C ILE A 40 3.64 -5.31 -3.86
N GLU A 41 2.35 -5.62 -3.87
CA GLU A 41 1.29 -4.62 -4.06
C GLU A 41 1.22 -3.60 -2.91
N ILE A 42 1.49 -4.03 -1.67
CA ILE A 42 1.55 -3.11 -0.52
C ILE A 42 2.67 -2.07 -0.73
N LEU A 43 3.85 -2.52 -1.14
CA LEU A 43 5.02 -1.67 -1.36
C LEU A 43 4.86 -0.79 -2.60
N GLU A 44 4.35 -1.32 -3.71
CA GLU A 44 4.28 -0.55 -4.95
C GLU A 44 3.06 0.35 -5.08
N SER A 45 1.93 -0.04 -4.51
CA SER A 45 0.66 0.62 -4.80
C SER A 45 -0.04 1.09 -3.53
N ALA A 46 -0.31 0.17 -2.60
CA ALA A 46 -1.25 0.43 -1.51
C ALA A 46 -0.79 1.52 -0.54
N GLN A 47 0.50 1.55 -0.18
CA GLN A 47 1.06 2.60 0.70
C GLN A 47 1.06 4.01 0.07
N LYS A 48 0.77 4.13 -1.23
CA LYS A 48 0.75 5.39 -1.98
C LYS A 48 -0.67 5.96 -2.14
N VAL A 49 -1.72 5.21 -1.76
CA VAL A 49 -3.14 5.58 -1.93
C VAL A 49 -3.57 6.77 -1.08
N CYS A 50 -3.40 6.68 0.25
CA CYS A 50 -3.75 7.75 1.18
C CYS A 50 -2.89 7.65 2.46
N THR A 51 -3.00 8.67 3.33
CA THR A 51 -2.24 8.72 4.59
C THR A 51 -2.62 7.60 5.55
N THR A 52 -3.90 7.22 5.63
CA THR A 52 -4.37 6.10 6.47
C THR A 52 -3.73 4.79 6.03
N TRP A 53 -3.78 4.46 4.74
CA TRP A 53 -3.18 3.23 4.21
C TRP A 53 -1.68 3.23 4.41
N ARG A 54 -1.00 4.35 4.14
CA ARG A 54 0.43 4.49 4.41
C ARG A 54 0.79 4.20 5.87
N SER A 55 0.03 4.77 6.81
CA SER A 55 0.25 4.56 8.24
C SER A 55 0.03 3.10 8.66
N VAL A 56 -0.93 2.40 8.04
CA VAL A 56 -1.12 0.96 8.28
C VAL A 56 0.06 0.17 7.70
N CYS A 57 0.46 0.44 6.45
CA CYS A 57 1.60 -0.24 5.82
C CYS A 57 2.96 -0.01 6.53
N GLN A 58 3.07 0.99 7.41
CA GLN A 58 4.27 1.24 8.22
C GLN A 58 4.25 0.54 9.58
N ASP A 59 3.13 -0.06 9.97
CA ASP A 59 3.00 -0.81 11.22
C ASP A 59 3.74 -2.16 11.11
N PRO A 60 4.71 -2.48 12.00
CA PRO A 60 5.40 -3.76 11.99
C PRO A 60 4.47 -4.97 12.04
N ALA A 61 3.30 -4.83 12.68
CA ALA A 61 2.30 -5.89 12.75
C ALA A 61 1.79 -6.33 11.37
N MET A 62 1.81 -5.43 10.37
CA MET A 62 1.45 -5.78 8.98
C MET A 62 2.46 -6.70 8.30
N TRP A 63 3.68 -6.79 8.83
CA TRP A 63 4.82 -7.49 8.21
C TRP A 63 5.21 -8.76 8.97
N ARG A 64 4.38 -9.20 9.92
CA ARG A 64 4.57 -10.50 10.62
C ARG A 64 4.30 -11.70 9.71
N VAL A 65 3.50 -11.51 8.66
CA VAL A 65 3.24 -12.51 7.62
C VAL A 65 3.49 -11.85 6.28
N ILE A 66 4.54 -12.29 5.59
CA ILE A 66 5.00 -11.70 4.33
C ILE A 66 4.65 -12.64 3.18
N ASP A 67 3.88 -12.13 2.23
CA ASP A 67 3.50 -12.88 1.04
C ASP A 67 4.11 -12.25 -0.21
N MET A 68 5.21 -12.85 -0.70
CA MET A 68 5.91 -12.45 -1.92
C MET A 68 5.41 -13.24 -3.15
N ARG A 69 4.14 -13.67 -3.16
CA ARG A 69 3.54 -14.24 -4.36
C ARG A 69 3.72 -13.31 -5.54
N ASN A 70 4.13 -13.87 -6.66
CA ASN A 70 4.18 -13.17 -7.93
C ASN A 70 3.47 -14.00 -8.99
N LEU A 71 2.97 -13.34 -10.03
CA LEU A 71 2.20 -13.99 -11.09
C LEU A 71 3.07 -14.82 -12.06
N GLY A 72 4.35 -15.05 -11.73
CA GLY A 72 5.29 -15.85 -12.52
C GLY A 72 5.96 -15.09 -13.68
N ASP A 73 5.52 -13.87 -13.98
CA ASP A 73 6.12 -13.04 -15.03
C ASP A 73 7.29 -12.20 -14.50
N LEU A 74 8.33 -12.90 -14.03
CA LEU A 74 9.50 -12.31 -13.36
C LEU A 74 10.33 -11.41 -14.27
N HIS A 75 10.28 -11.64 -15.58
CA HIS A 75 11.14 -10.94 -16.55
C HIS A 75 10.66 -9.53 -16.88
N ASP A 76 9.36 -9.25 -16.71
CA ASP A 76 8.76 -7.96 -17.06
C ASP A 76 8.47 -7.07 -15.84
N MET A 77 8.86 -7.50 -14.63
CA MET A 77 8.65 -6.69 -13.42
C MET A 77 9.68 -5.56 -13.30
N PRO A 78 9.25 -4.31 -13.11
CA PRO A 78 10.15 -3.15 -13.03
C PRO A 78 10.88 -3.04 -11.68
N TYR A 79 10.82 -4.07 -10.83
CA TYR A 79 11.36 -4.07 -9.47
C TYR A 79 12.05 -5.40 -9.15
N ASP A 80 13.07 -5.31 -8.30
CA ASP A 80 13.85 -6.45 -7.82
C ASP A 80 13.14 -7.11 -6.64
N LEU A 81 12.74 -8.37 -6.80
CA LEU A 81 11.98 -9.10 -5.79
C LEU A 81 12.81 -9.41 -4.53
N GLU A 82 14.12 -9.59 -4.66
CA GLU A 82 14.99 -9.81 -3.51
C GLU A 82 15.06 -8.54 -2.66
N ILE A 83 15.28 -7.38 -3.29
CA ILE A 83 15.30 -6.08 -2.61
C ILE A 83 13.95 -5.81 -1.93
N MET A 84 12.85 -6.12 -2.61
CA MET A 84 11.49 -5.96 -2.06
C MET A 84 11.25 -6.88 -0.87
N CYS A 85 11.73 -8.13 -0.93
CA CYS A 85 11.65 -9.07 0.17
C CYS A 85 12.43 -8.56 1.39
N ARG A 86 13.67 -8.09 1.20
CA ARG A 86 14.49 -7.54 2.29
C ARG A 86 13.81 -6.33 2.94
N HIS A 87 13.23 -5.44 2.13
CA HIS A 87 12.48 -4.29 2.64
C HIS A 87 11.24 -4.71 3.46
N ALA A 88 10.51 -5.75 3.01
CA ALA A 88 9.39 -6.30 3.77
C ALA A 88 9.84 -6.91 5.11
N VAL A 89 10.95 -7.64 5.10
CA VAL A 89 11.54 -8.27 6.30
C VAL A 89 12.03 -7.21 7.29
N ASP A 90 12.75 -6.18 6.85
CA ASP A 90 13.20 -5.10 7.73
C ASP A 90 12.02 -4.36 8.40
N ARG A 91 10.88 -4.24 7.70
CA ARG A 91 9.65 -3.66 8.29
C ARG A 91 9.00 -4.52 9.36
N SER A 92 9.28 -5.83 9.39
CA SER A 92 8.80 -6.71 10.46
C SER A 92 9.47 -6.44 11.80
N GLN A 93 10.62 -5.75 11.81
CA GLN A 93 11.38 -5.42 13.03
C GLN A 93 11.68 -6.63 13.93
N GLY A 94 11.91 -7.81 13.34
CA GLY A 94 12.19 -9.06 14.07
C GLY A 94 10.93 -9.81 14.54
N GLU A 95 9.74 -9.34 14.16
CA GLU A 95 8.46 -9.99 14.49
C GLU A 95 7.93 -10.91 13.38
N LEU A 96 8.76 -11.25 12.38
CA LEU A 96 8.40 -12.14 11.28
C LEU A 96 8.03 -13.54 11.80
N ILE A 97 6.87 -14.05 11.37
CA ILE A 97 6.36 -15.38 11.71
C ILE A 97 6.34 -16.31 10.51
N ASP A 98 5.87 -15.80 9.37
CA ASP A 98 5.68 -16.60 8.17
C ASP A 98 6.04 -15.80 6.93
N ILE A 99 6.67 -16.46 5.97
CA ILE A 99 7.09 -15.85 4.71
C ILE A 99 6.98 -16.83 3.54
N ASN A 100 6.27 -16.40 2.51
CA ASN A 100 6.17 -17.10 1.23
C ASN A 100 7.06 -16.40 0.19
N ILE A 101 8.03 -17.14 -0.39
CA ILE A 101 8.94 -16.69 -1.44
C ILE A 101 8.72 -17.57 -2.67
N GLN A 102 8.52 -16.97 -3.84
CA GLN A 102 8.21 -17.72 -5.07
C GLN A 102 9.19 -17.37 -6.19
N TYR A 103 9.96 -18.37 -6.65
CA TYR A 103 10.85 -18.30 -7.83
C TYR A 103 12.12 -17.43 -7.73
N PHE A 104 12.31 -16.64 -6.67
CA PHE A 104 13.49 -15.78 -6.49
C PHE A 104 14.29 -16.07 -5.20
N GLY A 105 14.00 -17.19 -4.52
CA GLY A 105 14.71 -17.57 -3.30
C GLY A 105 16.18 -17.91 -3.58
N THR A 106 17.09 -17.30 -2.82
CA THR A 106 18.53 -17.56 -2.84
C THR A 106 19.01 -17.89 -1.42
N ASP A 107 20.12 -18.62 -1.29
CA ASP A 107 20.72 -18.91 0.03
C ASP A 107 21.05 -17.62 0.78
N GLU A 108 21.56 -16.59 0.08
CA GLU A 108 21.87 -15.29 0.68
C GLU A 108 20.62 -14.58 1.25
N LEU A 109 19.49 -14.66 0.52
CA LEU A 109 18.24 -14.09 1.00
C LEU A 109 17.73 -14.85 2.23
N LEU A 110 17.81 -16.18 2.22
CA LEU A 110 17.40 -17.02 3.35
C LEU A 110 18.27 -16.77 4.59
N ASP A 111 19.59 -16.66 4.42
CA ASP A 111 20.52 -16.30 5.49
C ASP A 111 20.16 -14.93 6.07
N TYR A 112 19.93 -13.93 5.22
CA TYR A 112 19.52 -12.60 5.67
C TYR A 112 18.21 -12.62 6.48
N ILE A 113 17.21 -13.40 6.05
CA ILE A 113 15.95 -13.55 6.78
C ILE A 113 16.17 -14.21 8.14
N SER A 114 17.04 -15.22 8.21
CA SER A 114 17.31 -15.95 9.46
C SER A 114 18.02 -15.13 10.54
N LEU A 115 18.68 -14.04 10.14
CA LEU A 115 19.48 -13.16 11.00
C LEU A 115 18.72 -11.91 11.49
N ARG A 116 17.40 -11.86 11.29
CA ARG A 116 16.55 -10.71 11.61
C ARG A 116 15.61 -10.96 12.78
#